data_AF-A0A2C6KIV2-F1
#
_entry.id   AF-A0A2C6KIV2-F1
#
_cell.length_a   1.000
_cell.length_b   1.000
_cell.length_c   1.000
_cell.angle_alpha   90.00
_cell.angle_beta   90.00
_cell.angle_gamma   90.00
#
_symmetry.space_group_name_H-M   'P 1'
#
loop_
_entity.id
_entity.type
_entity.pdbx_description
1 polymer ?
#
loop_
_entity_poly.entity_id
_entity_poly.type
_entity_poly.pdbx_seq_one_letter_code
_entity_poly.pdbx_strand_id
1 'polypeptide(L)'
;MATKIQTEVVTKTQSLQILKHTLNLGVSSILYLRNCFEEDAFESLRFQGLDLRQLKPVNAKAKRILGWLQSAVNDALQKEYLEHLSLGIHDLHTDKLLECYQFHFTYSGNDASVSVSVRKGHSRPAEPVGRKRACVTKDEAKRQTELVPTHSTQEKPNGYNQVQLLRSMCCLTQNLDHLPDEHYISMNVRQKR
;
A
#
# COMPACT_ATOMS: atom_id res chain seq x y z
N MET A 1 -18.05 32.62 24.47
CA MET A 1 -17.99 31.99 23.12
C MET A 1 -16.85 30.98 23.13
N ALA A 2 -17.11 29.67 23.06
CA ALA A 2 -16.05 28.64 23.10
C ALA A 2 -16.51 27.25 22.60
N THR A 3 -16.75 27.09 21.28
CA THR A 3 -17.11 25.79 20.67
C THR A 3 -16.65 25.70 19.20
N LYS A 4 -15.34 25.47 18.98
CA LYS A 4 -14.80 25.09 17.64
C LYS A 4 -13.69 24.04 17.67
N ILE A 5 -13.01 23.86 18.81
CA ILE A 5 -11.78 23.06 18.91
C ILE A 5 -12.02 21.53 18.82
N GLN A 6 -13.15 21.01 19.31
CA GLN A 6 -13.37 19.55 19.35
C GLN A 6 -13.55 18.93 17.96
N THR A 7 -14.34 19.56 17.07
CA THR A 7 -14.64 19.01 15.74
C THR A 7 -13.38 18.91 14.87
N GLU A 8 -12.54 19.94 14.87
CA GLU A 8 -11.30 19.97 14.06
C GLU A 8 -10.31 18.88 14.51
N VAL A 9 -10.09 18.71 15.82
CA VAL A 9 -9.20 17.67 16.36
C VAL A 9 -9.73 16.25 16.06
N VAL A 10 -11.04 16.02 16.16
CA VAL A 10 -11.65 14.72 15.83
C VAL A 10 -11.49 14.42 14.33
N THR A 11 -11.77 15.38 13.44
CA THR A 11 -11.61 15.17 11.99
C THR A 11 -10.16 14.88 11.59
N LYS A 12 -9.17 15.60 12.15
CA LYS A 12 -7.75 15.34 11.87
C LYS A 12 -7.32 13.94 12.35
N THR A 13 -7.78 13.51 13.53
CA THR A 13 -7.50 12.17 14.05
C THR A 13 -8.11 11.08 13.17
N GLN A 14 -9.35 11.28 12.71
CA GLN A 14 -10.05 10.36 11.81
C GLN A 14 -9.35 10.26 10.44
N SER A 15 -9.00 11.39 9.80
CA SER A 15 -8.23 11.43 8.55
C SER A 15 -6.87 10.72 8.68
N LEU A 16 -6.20 10.87 9.83
CA LEU A 16 -4.93 10.20 10.12
C LEU A 16 -5.10 8.67 10.30
N GLN A 17 -6.19 8.20 10.92
CA GLN A 17 -6.51 6.77 11.00
C GLN A 17 -6.83 6.17 9.62
N ILE A 18 -7.62 6.88 8.82
CA ILE A 18 -7.96 6.56 7.42
C ILE A 18 -6.68 6.41 6.57
N LEU A 19 -5.75 7.37 6.69
CA LEU A 19 -4.46 7.36 6.01
C LEU A 19 -3.60 6.16 6.42
N LYS A 20 -3.46 5.91 7.73
CA LYS A 20 -2.71 4.76 8.29
C LYS A 20 -3.29 3.42 7.81
N HIS A 21 -4.62 3.27 7.81
CA HIS A 21 -5.27 2.05 7.34
C HIS A 21 -5.04 1.83 5.84
N THR A 22 -5.23 2.87 5.02
CA THR A 22 -4.99 2.77 3.56
C THR A 22 -3.53 2.43 3.24
N LEU A 23 -2.57 3.01 3.99
CA LEU A 23 -1.15 2.71 3.81
C LEU A 23 -0.83 1.24 4.16
N ASN A 24 -1.38 0.72 5.26
CA ASN A 24 -1.26 -0.70 5.61
C ASN A 24 -1.84 -1.63 4.52
N LEU A 25 -3.03 -1.31 4.01
CA LEU A 25 -3.66 -2.08 2.93
C LEU A 25 -2.90 -1.97 1.61
N GLY A 26 -2.37 -0.80 1.29
CA GLY A 26 -1.56 -0.56 0.08
C GLY A 26 -0.26 -1.35 0.09
N VAL A 27 0.50 -1.28 1.18
CA VAL A 27 1.72 -2.08 1.36
C VAL A 27 1.38 -3.58 1.36
N SER A 28 0.32 -4.01 2.03
CA SER A 28 -0.12 -5.43 2.00
C SER A 28 -0.49 -5.89 0.58
N SER A 29 -1.19 -5.05 -0.19
CA SER A 29 -1.59 -5.36 -1.57
C SER A 29 -0.37 -5.53 -2.49
N ILE A 30 0.62 -4.63 -2.40
CA ILE A 30 1.87 -4.76 -3.15
C ILE A 30 2.59 -6.06 -2.78
N LEU A 31 2.77 -6.33 -1.48
CA LEU A 31 3.47 -7.52 -1.00
C LEU A 31 2.78 -8.84 -1.39
N TYR A 32 1.45 -8.85 -1.45
CA TYR A 32 0.67 -10.00 -1.94
C TYR A 32 0.80 -10.18 -3.45
N LEU A 33 0.58 -9.11 -4.23
CA LEU A 33 0.59 -9.15 -5.70
C LEU A 33 1.98 -9.42 -6.27
N ARG A 34 3.05 -9.01 -5.58
CA ARG A 34 4.44 -9.31 -5.93
C ARG A 34 4.97 -10.61 -5.32
N ASN A 35 4.14 -11.38 -4.60
CA ASN A 35 4.52 -12.66 -3.98
C ASN A 35 5.71 -12.57 -3.01
N CYS A 36 5.84 -11.48 -2.26
CA CYS A 36 6.95 -11.31 -1.31
C CYS A 36 6.76 -12.08 0.02
N PHE A 37 5.58 -12.66 0.20
CA PHE A 37 5.20 -13.53 1.32
C PHE A 37 4.24 -14.62 0.81
N GLU A 38 4.23 -15.75 1.49
CA GLU A 38 3.31 -16.86 1.23
C GLU A 38 1.84 -16.48 1.52
N GLU A 39 0.88 -17.22 0.96
CA GLU A 39 -0.55 -16.88 1.06
C GLU A 39 -1.07 -16.97 2.52
N ASP A 40 -0.51 -17.85 3.33
CA ASP A 40 -0.83 -18.01 4.76
C ASP A 40 -0.45 -16.77 5.60
N ALA A 41 0.49 -15.95 5.12
CA ALA A 41 0.89 -14.69 5.73
C ALA A 41 -0.16 -13.59 5.59
N PHE A 42 -1.22 -13.81 4.81
CA PHE A 42 -2.30 -12.85 4.61
C PHE A 42 -3.65 -13.35 5.14
N GLU A 43 -4.56 -12.41 5.36
CA GLU A 43 -5.99 -12.66 5.56
C GLU A 43 -6.80 -11.94 4.49
N SER A 44 -7.96 -12.49 4.14
CA SER A 44 -8.91 -11.83 3.24
C SER A 44 -9.64 -10.73 3.99
N LEU A 45 -9.56 -9.49 3.48
CA LEU A 45 -10.30 -8.34 4.00
C LEU A 45 -11.16 -7.76 2.89
N ARG A 46 -12.47 -7.65 3.11
CA ARG A 46 -13.35 -6.91 2.22
C ARG A 46 -13.45 -5.45 2.65
N PHE A 47 -12.89 -4.55 1.86
CA PHE A 47 -12.82 -3.12 2.16
C PHE A 47 -13.53 -2.30 1.06
N GLN A 48 -14.65 -1.65 1.42
CA GLN A 48 -15.42 -0.77 0.52
C GLN A 48 -15.69 -1.37 -0.88
N GLY A 49 -16.00 -2.67 -0.93
CA GLY A 49 -16.30 -3.41 -2.15
C GLY A 49 -15.09 -4.02 -2.88
N LEU A 50 -13.85 -3.80 -2.41
CA LEU A 50 -12.64 -4.51 -2.84
C LEU A 50 -12.39 -5.73 -1.95
N ASP A 51 -12.06 -6.89 -2.53
CA ASP A 51 -11.48 -7.99 -1.75
C ASP A 51 -9.95 -7.86 -1.78
N LEU A 52 -9.37 -7.53 -0.63
CA LEU A 52 -7.94 -7.28 -0.44
C LEU A 52 -7.31 -8.38 0.42
N ARG A 53 -5.98 -8.43 0.40
CA ARG A 53 -5.19 -9.30 1.27
C ARG A 53 -4.39 -8.45 2.24
N GLN A 54 -4.71 -8.57 3.53
CA GLN A 54 -4.04 -7.84 4.62
C GLN A 54 -2.89 -8.69 5.18
N LEU A 55 -1.70 -8.10 5.32
CA LEU A 55 -0.53 -8.80 5.87
C LEU A 55 -0.70 -9.02 7.38
N LYS A 56 -0.49 -10.26 7.84
CA LYS A 56 -0.53 -10.65 9.26
C LYS A 56 0.87 -10.69 9.87
N PRO A 57 1.00 -10.51 11.20
CA PRO A 57 2.26 -10.64 11.92
C PRO A 57 2.70 -12.10 12.14
N VAL A 58 2.66 -12.96 11.11
CA VAL A 58 2.94 -14.40 11.24
C VAL A 58 4.42 -14.73 11.48
N ASN A 59 5.34 -14.00 10.84
CA ASN A 59 6.78 -14.27 10.89
C ASN A 59 7.58 -12.98 11.14
N ALA A 60 8.88 -13.11 11.41
CA ALA A 60 9.74 -11.96 11.76
C ALA A 60 9.82 -10.90 10.65
N LYS A 61 9.84 -11.30 9.36
CA LYS A 61 9.84 -10.38 8.22
C LYS A 61 8.55 -9.55 8.18
N ALA A 62 7.39 -10.20 8.32
CA ALA A 62 6.08 -9.55 8.32
C ALA A 62 5.88 -8.65 9.55
N LYS A 63 6.25 -9.13 10.74
CA LYS A 63 6.25 -8.35 11.99
C LYS A 63 7.09 -7.07 11.86
N ARG A 64 8.25 -7.14 11.19
CA ARG A 64 9.11 -5.96 10.96
C ARG A 64 8.46 -4.92 10.05
N ILE A 65 7.85 -5.34 8.93
CA ILE A 65 7.11 -4.44 8.03
C ILE A 65 5.95 -3.75 8.77
N LEU A 66 5.11 -4.54 9.45
CA LEU A 66 3.98 -4.00 10.22
C LEU A 66 4.45 -3.09 11.37
N GLY A 67 5.53 -3.45 12.05
CA GLY A 67 6.14 -2.64 13.10
C GLY A 67 6.62 -1.28 12.60
N TRP A 68 7.28 -1.21 11.44
CA TRP A 68 7.68 0.06 10.83
C TRP A 68 6.48 0.96 10.50
N LEU A 69 5.41 0.38 9.93
CA LEU A 69 4.17 1.10 9.61
C LEU A 69 3.44 1.59 10.88
N GLN A 70 3.40 0.77 11.93
CA GLN A 70 2.72 1.08 13.19
C GLN A 70 3.48 2.06 14.09
N SER A 71 4.81 2.18 13.95
CA SER A 71 5.66 3.02 14.81
C SER A 71 6.28 4.20 14.06
N ALA A 72 7.42 4.00 13.37
CA ALA A 72 8.18 5.08 12.75
C ALA A 72 7.37 5.87 11.71
N VAL A 73 6.59 5.18 10.88
CA VAL A 73 5.73 5.82 9.87
C VAL A 73 4.52 6.50 10.51
N ASN A 74 3.96 5.90 11.56
CA ASN A 74 2.83 6.45 12.32
C ASN A 74 3.19 7.80 12.97
N ASP A 75 4.35 7.87 13.63
CA ASP A 75 4.92 9.10 14.18
C ASP A 75 5.20 10.13 13.07
N ALA A 76 5.80 9.68 11.96
CA ALA A 76 6.11 10.51 10.79
C ALA A 76 4.88 11.17 10.15
N LEU A 77 3.75 10.44 10.11
CA LEU A 77 2.46 10.94 9.66
C LEU A 77 1.81 11.88 10.68
N GLN A 78 1.91 11.57 11.99
CA GLN A 78 1.23 12.33 13.04
C GLN A 78 1.79 13.75 13.23
N LYS A 79 3.09 13.96 12.98
CA LYS A 79 3.71 15.30 13.00
C LYS A 79 3.87 15.91 11.59
N GLU A 80 3.21 15.32 10.57
CA GLU A 80 3.07 15.88 9.21
C GLU A 80 4.38 16.17 8.46
N TYR A 81 5.43 15.40 8.76
CA TYR A 81 6.78 15.58 8.24
C TYR A 81 7.26 14.44 7.34
N LEU A 82 6.50 13.34 7.20
CA LEU A 82 6.80 12.31 6.19
C LEU A 82 6.61 12.90 4.78
N GLU A 83 7.67 13.04 4.00
CA GLU A 83 7.60 13.48 2.61
C GLU A 83 7.20 12.31 1.71
N HIS A 84 7.91 11.18 1.83
CA HIS A 84 7.57 9.94 1.15
C HIS A 84 8.08 8.69 1.86
N LEU A 85 7.35 7.59 1.70
CA LEU A 85 7.76 6.24 2.09
C LEU A 85 8.11 5.45 0.83
N SER A 86 9.27 4.80 0.82
CA SER A 86 9.75 3.95 -0.26
C SER A 86 9.81 2.50 0.20
N LEU A 87 9.00 1.63 -0.41
CA LEU A 87 9.07 0.18 -0.27
C LEU A 87 9.93 -0.36 -1.41
N GLY A 88 11.15 -0.78 -1.10
CA GLY A 88 12.09 -1.34 -2.07
C GLY A 88 12.07 -2.86 -2.06
N ILE A 89 12.17 -3.46 -3.24
CA ILE A 89 12.37 -4.90 -3.43
C ILE A 89 13.72 -5.06 -4.13
N HIS A 90 14.61 -5.85 -3.52
CA HIS A 90 16.00 -6.00 -3.93
C HIS A 90 16.30 -7.47 -4.21
N ASP A 91 17.15 -7.72 -5.20
CA ASP A 91 17.77 -9.03 -5.44
C ASP A 91 18.66 -9.41 -4.24
N LEU A 92 18.57 -10.65 -3.76
CA LEU A 92 19.24 -11.07 -2.53
C LEU A 92 20.78 -11.16 -2.67
N HIS A 93 21.28 -11.48 -3.86
CA HIS A 93 22.70 -11.80 -4.08
C HIS A 93 23.49 -10.59 -4.59
N THR A 94 22.85 -9.73 -5.37
CA THR A 94 23.46 -8.57 -6.03
C THR A 94 23.15 -7.24 -5.34
N ASP A 95 22.29 -7.25 -4.31
CA ASP A 95 21.74 -6.08 -3.59
C ASP A 95 20.94 -5.10 -4.49
N LYS A 96 20.77 -5.45 -5.76
CA LYS A 96 20.22 -4.59 -6.80
C LYS A 96 18.74 -4.31 -6.53
N LEU A 97 18.38 -3.04 -6.46
CA LEU A 97 16.99 -2.60 -6.43
C LEU A 97 16.27 -3.04 -7.73
N LEU A 98 15.27 -3.91 -7.58
CA LEU A 98 14.44 -4.45 -8.66
C LEU A 98 13.20 -3.59 -8.88
N GLU A 99 12.53 -3.23 -7.78
CA GLU A 99 11.32 -2.41 -7.78
C GLU A 99 11.30 -1.47 -6.58
N CYS A 100 10.76 -0.27 -6.76
CA CYS A 100 10.54 0.68 -5.68
C CYS A 100 9.16 1.32 -5.80
N TYR A 101 8.35 1.17 -4.76
CA TYR A 101 7.03 1.78 -4.64
C TYR A 101 7.13 2.97 -3.69
N GLN A 102 6.89 4.18 -4.20
CA GLN A 102 6.96 5.41 -3.42
C GLN A 102 5.57 5.98 -3.17
N PHE A 103 5.21 6.07 -1.89
CA PHE A 103 4.04 6.75 -1.37
C PHE A 103 4.44 8.19 -1.04
N HIS A 104 3.91 9.18 -1.75
CA HIS A 104 4.21 10.60 -1.58
C HIS A 104 3.10 11.30 -0.80
N PHE A 105 3.42 11.92 0.33
CA PHE A 105 2.43 12.53 1.21
C PHE A 105 2.44 14.06 1.09
N THR A 106 1.25 14.62 0.84
CA THR A 106 1.03 16.07 0.82
C THR A 106 0.14 16.45 1.99
N TYR A 107 0.53 17.47 2.75
CA TYR A 107 -0.26 18.04 3.84
C TYR A 107 -0.63 19.48 3.46
N SER A 108 -1.89 19.85 3.62
CA SER A 108 -2.45 21.13 3.19
C SER A 108 -3.48 21.61 4.22
N GLY A 109 -2.99 22.23 5.30
CA GLY A 109 -3.81 22.71 6.40
C GLY A 109 -4.45 21.54 7.17
N ASN A 110 -5.75 21.34 6.99
CA ASN A 110 -6.50 20.24 7.61
C ASN A 110 -6.58 18.97 6.76
N ASP A 111 -6.19 19.03 5.48
CA ASP A 111 -6.24 17.88 4.58
C ASP A 111 -4.86 17.24 4.37
N ALA A 112 -4.85 15.91 4.27
CA ALA A 112 -3.69 15.12 3.87
C ALA A 112 -4.06 14.23 2.68
N SER A 113 -3.18 14.16 1.68
CA SER A 113 -3.32 13.27 0.53
C SER A 113 -2.07 12.42 0.35
N VAL A 114 -2.23 11.25 -0.28
CA VAL A 114 -1.09 10.44 -0.71
C VAL A 114 -1.31 9.96 -2.14
N SER A 115 -0.24 9.96 -2.93
CA SER A 115 -0.18 9.34 -4.24
C SER A 115 0.89 8.24 -4.24
N VAL A 116 0.77 7.26 -5.15
CA VAL A 116 1.75 6.18 -5.28
C VAL A 116 2.33 6.16 -6.68
N SER A 117 3.65 5.96 -6.75
CA SER A 117 4.41 5.76 -7.98
C SER A 117 5.26 4.50 -7.87
N VAL A 118 5.52 3.83 -8.99
CA VAL A 118 6.40 2.66 -9.06
C VAL A 118 7.58 2.97 -9.98
N ARG A 119 8.79 2.57 -9.58
CA ARG A 119 10.00 2.59 -10.42
C ARG A 119 10.58 1.18 -10.48
N LYS A 120 10.75 0.63 -11.70
CA LYS A 120 11.57 -0.57 -11.93
C LYS A 120 13.04 -0.19 -11.96
N GLY A 121 13.90 -1.01 -11.36
CA GLY A 121 15.33 -1.03 -11.65
C GLY A 121 15.58 -1.79 -12.96
N HIS A 122 16.49 -1.30 -13.80
CA HIS A 122 16.69 -1.87 -15.14
C HIS A 122 17.34 -3.26 -15.11
N SER A 123 16.55 -4.30 -15.37
CA SER A 123 16.97 -5.65 -15.83
C SER A 123 16.02 -6.10 -16.95
N ARG A 124 16.51 -6.86 -17.94
CA ARG A 124 15.67 -7.44 -19.01
C ARG A 124 14.73 -8.55 -18.49
N PRO A 125 13.55 -8.77 -19.12
CA PRO A 125 12.60 -9.79 -18.71
C PRO A 125 12.95 -11.21 -19.21
N ALA A 126 12.36 -12.22 -18.58
CA ALA A 126 12.38 -13.63 -18.99
C ALA A 126 10.96 -14.24 -18.91
N GLU A 127 10.71 -15.28 -19.71
CA GLU A 127 9.40 -15.84 -20.08
C GLU A 127 8.67 -16.65 -18.95
N PRO A 128 7.33 -16.81 -19.02
CA PRO A 128 6.51 -17.43 -17.97
C PRO A 128 6.11 -18.90 -18.22
N VAL A 129 5.89 -19.68 -17.14
CA VAL A 129 5.36 -21.07 -17.22
C VAL A 129 4.37 -21.41 -16.08
N GLY A 130 3.24 -22.04 -16.44
CA GLY A 130 2.57 -23.08 -15.60
C GLY A 130 1.47 -22.63 -14.61
N ARG A 131 0.28 -23.24 -14.66
CA ARG A 131 -0.94 -22.79 -13.93
C ARG A 131 -1.65 -23.88 -13.12
N LYS A 132 -2.43 -23.42 -12.10
CA LYS A 132 -3.52 -24.05 -11.27
C LYS A 132 -3.04 -24.43 -9.83
N ARG A 133 -3.88 -24.55 -8.78
CA ARG A 133 -5.36 -24.62 -8.67
C ARG A 133 -5.91 -24.13 -7.29
N ALA A 134 -7.00 -23.34 -7.29
CA ALA A 134 -8.07 -23.23 -6.26
C ALA A 134 -7.76 -22.94 -4.76
N CYS A 135 -7.37 -21.70 -4.49
CA CYS A 135 -7.85 -20.85 -3.37
C CYS A 135 -8.24 -19.48 -3.99
N VAL A 136 -8.54 -18.41 -3.25
CA VAL A 136 -8.79 -17.08 -3.87
C VAL A 136 -7.47 -16.53 -4.41
N THR A 137 -7.15 -16.88 -5.66
CA THR A 137 -5.79 -16.69 -6.20
C THR A 137 -5.46 -15.23 -6.52
N LYS A 138 -4.17 -14.95 -6.71
CA LYS A 138 -3.67 -13.67 -7.24
C LYS A 138 -4.37 -13.24 -8.55
N ASP A 139 -4.80 -14.21 -9.38
CA ASP A 139 -5.61 -13.97 -10.59
C ASP A 139 -6.99 -13.35 -10.28
N GLU A 140 -7.59 -13.61 -9.12
CA GLU A 140 -8.91 -13.08 -8.75
C GLU A 140 -8.83 -11.62 -8.29
N ALA A 141 -7.80 -11.29 -7.50
CA ALA A 141 -7.46 -9.90 -7.17
C ALA A 141 -7.17 -9.04 -8.41
N LYS A 142 -6.75 -9.67 -9.53
CA LYS A 142 -6.60 -9.01 -10.84
C LYS A 142 -7.94 -8.70 -11.51
N ARG A 143 -8.87 -9.67 -11.56
CA ARG A 143 -10.19 -9.50 -12.20
C ARG A 143 -11.07 -8.44 -11.52
N GLN A 144 -11.02 -8.34 -10.19
CA GLN A 144 -11.89 -7.41 -9.45
C GLN A 144 -11.56 -5.93 -9.65
N THR A 145 -10.33 -5.59 -10.06
CA THR A 145 -9.93 -4.22 -10.41
C THR A 145 -10.32 -3.80 -11.82
N GLU A 146 -10.78 -4.73 -12.67
CA GLU A 146 -11.14 -4.47 -14.08
C GLU A 146 -12.64 -4.11 -14.27
N LEU A 147 -13.43 -4.09 -13.19
CA LEU A 147 -14.88 -3.78 -13.27
C LEU A 147 -15.18 -2.27 -13.22
N VAL A 148 -16.07 -1.87 -14.13
CA VAL A 148 -16.50 -0.51 -14.50
C VAL A 148 -16.97 0.35 -13.30
N PRO A 149 -16.75 1.69 -13.32
CA PRO A 149 -17.20 2.59 -12.25
C PRO A 149 -18.73 2.64 -12.10
N THR A 150 -19.24 2.07 -11.01
CA THR A 150 -20.62 2.28 -10.57
C THR A 150 -20.78 3.66 -9.94
N HIS A 151 -21.38 4.59 -10.69
CA HIS A 151 -21.93 5.83 -10.13
C HIS A 151 -23.14 5.54 -9.25
N SER A 152 -23.04 5.79 -7.94
CA SER A 152 -24.15 6.31 -7.12
C SER A 152 -23.77 6.52 -5.65
N THR A 153 -23.56 7.78 -5.26
CA THR A 153 -24.20 8.49 -4.11
C THR A 153 -23.42 9.79 -3.87
N GLN A 154 -24.12 10.86 -3.49
CA GLN A 154 -23.50 12.16 -3.19
C GLN A 154 -22.68 12.09 -1.89
N GLU A 155 -21.38 11.85 -2.01
CA GLU A 155 -20.41 12.19 -0.96
C GLU A 155 -19.68 13.49 -1.34
N LYS A 156 -19.47 14.35 -0.34
CA LYS A 156 -18.90 15.70 -0.53
C LYS A 156 -17.49 15.59 -1.13
N PRO A 157 -17.08 16.51 -2.03
CA PRO A 157 -15.73 16.51 -2.58
C PRO A 157 -14.73 17.06 -1.53
N ASN A 158 -14.42 16.25 -0.52
CA ASN A 158 -13.45 16.59 0.53
C ASN A 158 -12.76 15.33 1.04
N GLY A 159 -11.43 15.26 0.89
CA GLY A 159 -10.61 14.18 1.44
C GLY A 159 -10.64 12.84 0.68
N TYR A 160 -9.47 12.46 0.16
CA TYR A 160 -8.95 11.08 0.17
C TYR A 160 -9.90 9.92 -0.27
N ASN A 161 -9.96 9.62 -1.57
CA ASN A 161 -10.62 8.40 -2.04
C ASN A 161 -9.73 7.15 -1.85
N GLN A 162 -9.88 6.49 -0.69
CA GLN A 162 -9.12 5.28 -0.31
C GLN A 162 -9.20 4.19 -1.40
N VAL A 163 -10.40 3.96 -1.94
CA VAL A 163 -10.68 2.94 -2.96
C VAL A 163 -9.92 3.21 -4.26
N GLN A 164 -9.89 4.46 -4.73
CA GLN A 164 -9.15 4.83 -5.94
C GLN A 164 -7.65 4.61 -5.78
N LEU A 165 -7.07 4.93 -4.61
CA LEU A 165 -5.67 4.67 -4.36
C LEU A 165 -5.36 3.16 -4.31
N LEU A 166 -6.19 2.39 -3.60
CA LEU A 166 -6.05 0.92 -3.50
C LEU A 166 -6.17 0.25 -4.88
N ARG A 167 -7.16 0.63 -5.69
CA ARG A 167 -7.27 0.21 -7.10
C ARG A 167 -6.03 0.59 -7.90
N SER A 168 -5.55 1.82 -7.78
CA SER A 168 -4.35 2.29 -8.49
C SER A 168 -3.12 1.45 -8.15
N MET A 169 -2.89 1.14 -6.87
CA MET A 169 -1.75 0.29 -6.45
C MET A 169 -1.84 -1.13 -7.01
N CYS A 170 -3.04 -1.73 -7.01
CA CYS A 170 -3.29 -3.03 -7.61
C CYS A 170 -3.02 -3.01 -9.13
N CYS A 171 -3.57 -2.03 -9.86
CA CYS A 171 -3.33 -1.91 -11.31
C CYS A 171 -1.85 -1.67 -11.65
N LEU A 172 -1.13 -0.88 -10.86
CA LEU A 172 0.31 -0.62 -11.04
C LEU A 172 1.19 -1.87 -10.78
N THR A 173 0.72 -2.85 -10.02
CA THR A 173 1.48 -4.07 -9.67
C THR A 173 1.14 -5.28 -10.54
N GLN A 174 -0.08 -5.37 -11.06
CA GLN A 174 -0.61 -6.55 -11.78
C GLN A 174 -0.01 -6.81 -13.18
N ASN A 175 0.79 -5.88 -13.71
CA ASN A 175 1.39 -5.94 -15.06
C ASN A 175 2.92 -5.75 -15.02
N LEU A 176 3.55 -6.04 -13.89
CA LEU A 176 5.01 -6.04 -13.74
C LEU A 176 5.57 -7.46 -13.99
N ASP A 177 6.82 -7.56 -14.42
CA ASP A 177 7.48 -8.84 -14.71
C ASP A 177 7.58 -9.71 -13.45
N HIS A 178 7.98 -10.97 -13.56
CA HIS A 178 8.23 -11.77 -12.36
C HIS A 178 9.47 -11.28 -11.60
N LEU A 179 9.40 -11.25 -10.26
CA LEU A 179 10.59 -11.09 -9.42
C LEU A 179 11.41 -12.39 -9.42
N PRO A 180 12.73 -12.33 -9.17
CA PRO A 180 13.50 -13.49 -8.75
C PRO A 180 12.93 -14.10 -7.47
N ASP A 181 13.06 -15.42 -7.34
CA ASP A 181 12.60 -16.15 -6.15
C ASP A 181 13.28 -15.64 -4.87
N GLU A 182 14.59 -15.38 -4.95
CA GLU A 182 15.39 -14.87 -3.84
C GLU A 182 15.51 -13.35 -3.88
N HIS A 183 14.65 -12.69 -3.11
CA HIS A 183 14.64 -11.24 -2.94
C HIS A 183 14.45 -10.84 -1.46
N TYR A 184 14.76 -9.58 -1.14
CA TYR A 184 14.47 -8.99 0.16
C TYR A 184 13.76 -7.64 0.04
N ILE A 185 13.08 -7.22 1.12
CA ILE A 185 12.33 -5.97 1.19
C ILE A 185 13.06 -4.96 2.07
N SER A 186 13.21 -3.74 1.56
CA SER A 186 13.62 -2.55 2.32
C SER A 186 12.43 -1.59 2.50
N MET A 187 12.41 -0.83 3.59
CA MET A 187 11.47 0.27 3.78
C MET A 187 12.24 1.49 4.26
N ASN A 188 12.16 2.57 3.49
CA ASN A 188 12.88 3.81 3.73
C ASN A 188 11.87 4.96 3.84
N VAL A 189 12.03 5.83 4.84
CA VAL A 189 11.23 7.05 5.00
C VAL A 189 12.09 8.26 4.70
N ARG A 190 11.55 9.21 3.94
CA ARG A 190 12.13 10.54 3.79
C ARG A 190 11.24 11.55 4.49
N GLN A 191 11.86 12.39 5.29
CA GLN A 191 11.21 13.42 6.09
C GLN A 191 11.57 14.80 5.53
N LYS A 192 10.64 15.75 5.65
CA LYS A 192 10.89 17.17 5.40
C LYS A 192 11.93 17.68 6.41
N ARG A 193 12.85 18.52 5.95
CA ARG A 193 13.81 19.26 6.78
C ARG A 193 13.16 20.51 7.36
#